data_AF-A0A7K3XPW2-F1
#
_entry.id   AF-A0A7K3XPW2-F1
#
_cell.length_a   1.000
_cell.length_b   1.000
_cell.length_c   1.000
_cell.angle_alpha   90.00
_cell.angle_beta   90.00
_cell.angle_gamma   90.00
#
_symmetry.space_group_name_H-M   'P 1'
#
loop_
_entity.id
_entity.type
_entity.pdbx_description
1 polymer ?
#
loop_
_entity_poly.entity_id
_entity_poly.type
_entity_poly.pdbx_seq_one_letter_code
_entity_poly.pdbx_strand_id
1 'polypeptide(L)'
;WYVHWLDKDKSVHGNNLVIPVNFMAITYGICDDEQRKKAILDKVEEQMQKEKLFAWPLCMYSYAKGEGNDWQFPFPNYENGDIFLSWGAIGVEAYASYQPELALKYVENILARYEKDGLAFQRYGRVKQDGLGDDILSGNSLAIIGLYKSIYGINPMYNRMYLNPHIPEKLAGTTLNYKFRGDKLVIGLDKGRYSISNAQFKLTSQKDFGFNASKNELEYFNSGNDEYSLKAHLIKTGNLNVEIVRWNEKEFSWNQIASPGAGKITWSLSELKAENKYAISINGQIYKTLKSDKEGRFEFDVNAKTDSTAIHIQLLNE
;
A
#
# COMPACT_ATOMS: atom_id res chain seq x y z
N TRP A 1 -23.01 0.90 9.34
CA TRP A 1 -22.14 -0.19 8.82
C TRP A 1 -22.90 -1.00 7.79
N TYR A 2 -22.25 -1.92 7.10
CA TYR A 2 -22.87 -2.86 6.16
C TYR A 2 -23.50 -4.03 6.89
N VAL A 3 -24.62 -4.51 6.34
CA VAL A 3 -25.31 -5.74 6.75
C VAL A 3 -24.64 -6.94 6.09
N HIS A 4 -24.77 -8.13 6.66
CA HIS A 4 -24.03 -9.30 6.18
C HIS A 4 -24.67 -9.91 4.93
N TRP A 5 -25.99 -10.04 4.87
CA TRP A 5 -26.68 -10.52 3.66
C TRP A 5 -28.11 -9.97 3.54
N LEU A 6 -28.68 -10.14 2.34
CA LEU A 6 -30.09 -9.93 2.04
C LEU A 6 -30.68 -11.23 1.52
N ASP A 7 -31.87 -11.58 1.99
CA ASP A 7 -32.64 -12.67 1.42
C ASP A 7 -33.25 -12.27 0.06
N LYS A 8 -33.78 -13.25 -0.68
CA LYS A 8 -34.41 -13.02 -2.00
C LYS A 8 -35.59 -12.04 -1.93
N ASP A 9 -36.28 -11.99 -0.80
CA ASP A 9 -37.39 -11.07 -0.53
C ASP A 9 -36.92 -9.69 -0.04
N LYS A 10 -35.60 -9.46 0.03
CA LYS A 10 -34.93 -8.26 0.54
C LYS A 10 -34.97 -8.08 2.06
N SER A 11 -35.32 -9.13 2.81
CA SER A 11 -35.14 -9.13 4.26
C SER A 11 -33.65 -8.93 4.61
N VAL A 12 -33.39 -8.12 5.64
CA VAL A 12 -32.06 -7.65 5.99
C VAL A 12 -31.53 -8.42 7.20
N HIS A 13 -30.32 -8.97 7.09
CA HIS A 13 -29.73 -9.82 8.12
C HIS A 13 -28.29 -9.45 8.49
N GLY A 14 -27.87 -9.82 9.70
CA GLY A 14 -26.52 -9.60 10.19
C GLY A 14 -26.17 -8.12 10.37
N ASN A 15 -27.09 -7.35 10.94
CA ASN A 15 -26.88 -5.94 11.32
C ASN A 15 -26.08 -5.80 12.63
N ASN A 16 -25.23 -6.77 12.94
CA ASN A 16 -24.50 -6.91 14.20
C ASN A 16 -23.01 -6.54 14.06
N LEU A 17 -22.70 -5.71 13.06
CA LEU A 17 -21.35 -5.23 12.73
C LEU A 17 -20.38 -6.41 12.52
N VAL A 18 -20.69 -7.25 11.53
CA VAL A 18 -19.82 -8.35 11.08
C VAL A 18 -18.52 -7.76 10.52
N ILE A 19 -17.40 -8.11 11.13
CA ILE A 19 -16.11 -7.47 10.88
C ILE A 19 -15.57 -7.74 9.48
N PRO A 20 -15.51 -8.99 9.00
CA PRO A 20 -15.04 -9.27 7.63
C PRO A 20 -15.81 -8.48 6.57
N VAL A 21 -17.13 -8.40 6.67
CA VAL A 21 -17.99 -7.69 5.71
C VAL A 21 -17.63 -6.20 5.65
N ASN A 22 -17.49 -5.58 6.82
CA ASN A 22 -17.23 -4.15 6.91
C ASN A 22 -15.80 -3.80 6.52
N PHE A 23 -14.82 -4.61 6.92
CA PHE A 23 -13.45 -4.41 6.49
C PHE A 23 -13.30 -4.64 4.98
N MET A 24 -13.87 -5.71 4.41
CA MET A 24 -13.86 -5.94 2.96
C MET A 24 -14.54 -4.79 2.20
N ALA A 25 -15.66 -4.27 2.69
CA ALA A 25 -16.32 -3.15 2.06
C ALA A 25 -15.40 -1.92 1.98
N ILE A 26 -14.62 -1.66 3.02
CA ILE A 26 -13.64 -0.57 3.05
C ILE A 26 -12.46 -0.87 2.13
N THR A 27 -11.81 -2.03 2.28
CA THR A 27 -10.56 -2.35 1.57
C THR A 27 -10.75 -2.58 0.08
N TYR A 28 -11.91 -3.11 -0.33
CA TYR A 28 -12.21 -3.37 -1.74
C TYR A 28 -12.87 -2.17 -2.43
N GLY A 29 -12.97 -1.02 -1.75
CA GLY A 29 -13.52 0.21 -2.34
C GLY A 29 -15.03 0.19 -2.56
N ILE A 30 -15.76 -0.75 -1.96
CA ILE A 30 -17.24 -0.77 -2.00
C ILE A 30 -17.81 0.37 -1.15
N CYS A 31 -17.15 0.68 -0.03
CA CYS A 31 -17.38 1.89 0.74
C CYS A 31 -16.52 3.00 0.14
N ASP A 32 -17.12 3.89 -0.63
CA ASP A 32 -16.48 5.07 -1.21
C ASP A 32 -16.65 6.34 -0.34
N ASP A 33 -17.63 6.34 0.56
CA ASP A 33 -17.87 7.41 1.54
C ASP A 33 -16.86 7.37 2.70
N GLU A 34 -15.96 8.37 2.75
CA GLU A 34 -14.95 8.54 3.79
C GLU A 34 -15.53 8.74 5.20
N GLN A 35 -16.66 9.45 5.34
CA GLN A 35 -17.31 9.63 6.64
C GLN A 35 -17.86 8.30 7.14
N ARG A 36 -18.42 7.49 6.24
CA ARG A 36 -18.89 6.15 6.57
C ARG A 36 -17.75 5.20 6.94
N LYS A 37 -16.63 5.21 6.20
CA LYS A 37 -15.41 4.43 6.55
C LYS A 37 -14.97 4.77 7.96
N LYS A 38 -14.82 6.07 8.24
CA LYS A 38 -14.44 6.60 9.56
C LYS A 38 -15.39 6.12 10.66
N ALA A 39 -16.70 6.30 10.47
CA ALA A 39 -17.69 5.90 11.48
C ALA A 39 -17.67 4.40 11.77
N ILE A 40 -17.42 3.55 10.77
CA ILE A 40 -17.29 2.11 10.95
C ILE A 40 -16.03 1.79 11.76
N LEU A 41 -14.86 2.29 11.34
CA LEU A 41 -13.58 1.98 11.99
C LEU A 41 -13.51 2.52 13.42
N ASP A 42 -14.06 3.71 13.67
CA ASP A 42 -14.16 4.29 15.02
C ASP A 42 -15.06 3.45 15.91
N LYS A 43 -16.21 2.98 15.39
CA LYS A 43 -17.12 2.16 16.19
C LYS A 43 -16.53 0.81 16.55
N VAL A 44 -15.80 0.20 15.60
CA VAL A 44 -15.05 -1.03 15.83
C VAL A 44 -13.99 -0.80 16.92
N GLU A 45 -13.18 0.25 16.78
CA GLU A 45 -12.12 0.56 17.75
C GLU A 45 -12.68 0.88 19.15
N GLU A 46 -13.80 1.60 19.25
CA GLU A 46 -14.50 1.87 20.51
C GLU A 46 -14.85 0.56 21.25
N GLN A 47 -15.40 -0.44 20.54
CA GLN A 47 -15.70 -1.74 21.16
C GLN A 47 -14.43 -2.51 21.52
N MET A 48 -13.43 -2.52 20.63
CA MET A 48 -12.15 -3.16 20.87
C MET A 48 -11.45 -2.63 22.14
N GLN A 49 -11.48 -1.32 22.35
CA GLN A 49 -10.93 -0.67 23.54
C GLN A 49 -11.74 -0.99 24.79
N LYS A 50 -13.07 -0.90 24.70
CA LYS A 50 -13.99 -1.21 25.81
C LYS A 50 -13.78 -2.63 26.34
N GLU A 51 -13.55 -3.58 25.44
CA GLU A 51 -13.41 -5.00 25.77
C GLU A 51 -11.96 -5.47 25.90
N LYS A 52 -10.99 -4.60 25.59
CA LYS A 52 -9.55 -4.89 25.63
C LYS A 52 -9.17 -6.13 24.81
N LEU A 53 -9.73 -6.22 23.60
CA LEU A 53 -9.52 -7.36 22.71
C LEU A 53 -8.19 -7.25 21.97
N PHE A 54 -7.43 -8.35 21.90
CA PHE A 54 -6.14 -8.37 21.22
C PHE A 54 -6.27 -8.34 19.69
N ALA A 55 -7.35 -8.88 19.14
CA ALA A 55 -7.67 -8.90 17.71
C ALA A 55 -9.20 -8.89 17.51
N TRP A 56 -9.65 -8.56 16.30
CA TRP A 56 -11.07 -8.31 16.03
C TRP A 56 -11.92 -9.59 16.11
N PRO A 57 -13.05 -9.57 16.84
CA PRO A 57 -14.02 -10.67 16.84
C PRO A 57 -14.73 -10.79 15.48
N LEU A 58 -15.45 -11.88 15.22
CA LEU A 58 -16.20 -12.02 13.97
C LEU A 58 -17.32 -10.96 13.85
N CYS A 59 -17.97 -10.62 14.95
CA CYS A 59 -19.00 -9.58 15.01
C CYS A 59 -18.95 -8.85 16.36
N MET A 60 -19.37 -7.57 16.37
CA MET A 60 -19.35 -6.77 17.60
C MET A 60 -20.58 -6.99 18.47
N TYR A 61 -21.72 -7.33 17.86
CA TYR A 61 -22.98 -7.57 18.55
C TYR A 61 -23.47 -9.01 18.28
N SER A 62 -24.37 -9.51 19.14
CA SER A 62 -24.96 -10.84 18.98
C SER A 62 -25.76 -10.93 17.68
N TYR A 63 -25.76 -12.12 17.07
CA TYR A 63 -26.74 -12.51 16.06
C TYR A 63 -28.17 -12.31 16.55
N ALA A 64 -29.07 -11.98 15.62
CA ALA A 64 -30.50 -12.01 15.91
C ALA A 64 -31.00 -13.45 15.99
N LYS A 65 -32.22 -13.62 16.53
CA LYS A 65 -32.86 -14.93 16.59
C LYS A 65 -32.99 -15.52 15.18
N GLY A 66 -32.51 -16.75 15.00
CA GLY A 66 -32.56 -17.45 13.71
C GLY A 66 -31.38 -17.15 12.77
N GLU A 67 -30.46 -16.26 13.15
CA GLU A 67 -29.27 -15.94 12.35
C GLU A 67 -28.03 -16.78 12.73
N GLY A 68 -28.16 -17.66 13.72
CA GLY A 68 -27.12 -18.60 14.14
C GLY A 68 -27.74 -19.88 14.69
N ASN A 69 -26.92 -20.92 14.83
CA ASN A 69 -27.33 -22.17 15.45
C ASN A 69 -27.50 -22.00 16.96
N ASP A 70 -28.39 -22.79 17.58
CA ASP A 70 -28.69 -22.69 19.03
C ASP A 70 -27.44 -22.79 19.91
N TRP A 71 -26.48 -23.64 19.54
CA TRP A 71 -25.23 -23.83 20.28
C TRP A 71 -24.30 -22.60 20.23
N GLN A 72 -24.52 -21.64 19.34
CA GLN A 72 -23.77 -20.38 19.25
C GLN A 72 -24.32 -19.30 20.20
N PHE A 73 -25.32 -19.64 21.00
CA PHE A 73 -25.86 -18.80 22.06
C PHE A 73 -25.56 -19.41 23.43
N PRO A 74 -25.38 -18.59 24.48
CA PRO A 74 -25.42 -17.12 24.47
C PRO A 74 -24.18 -16.48 23.84
N PHE A 75 -24.29 -15.21 23.47
CA PHE A 75 -23.17 -14.41 23.02
C PHE A 75 -22.21 -14.06 24.17
N PRO A 76 -20.88 -14.03 23.95
CA PRO A 76 -20.19 -14.47 22.74
C PRO A 76 -19.89 -15.97 22.74
N ASN A 77 -20.12 -16.65 21.61
CA ASN A 77 -19.68 -18.03 21.42
C ASN A 77 -19.45 -18.36 19.95
N TYR A 78 -18.26 -18.88 19.63
CA TYR A 78 -17.89 -19.30 18.29
C TYR A 78 -18.09 -18.16 17.28
N GLU A 79 -18.66 -18.39 16.09
CA GLU A 79 -18.88 -17.30 15.11
C GLU A 79 -19.75 -16.17 15.66
N ASN A 80 -20.60 -16.42 16.66
CA ASN A 80 -21.35 -15.38 17.35
C ASN A 80 -20.45 -14.65 18.36
N GLY A 81 -19.32 -14.12 17.91
CA GLY A 81 -18.51 -13.14 18.66
C GLY A 81 -17.10 -13.56 19.05
N ASP A 82 -16.63 -14.80 18.83
CA ASP A 82 -15.22 -15.17 19.07
C ASP A 82 -14.28 -14.51 18.07
N ILE A 83 -13.00 -14.53 18.41
CA ILE A 83 -11.92 -13.95 17.61
C ILE A 83 -11.35 -15.03 16.70
N PHE A 84 -11.52 -14.86 15.39
CA PHE A 84 -10.73 -15.61 14.41
C PHE A 84 -9.78 -14.66 13.71
N LEU A 85 -8.60 -15.17 13.37
CA LEU A 85 -7.52 -14.33 12.86
C LEU A 85 -7.47 -14.32 11.32
N SER A 86 -8.35 -15.10 10.66
CA SER A 86 -8.37 -15.27 9.20
C SER A 86 -8.70 -14.00 8.40
N TRP A 87 -9.15 -12.92 9.05
CA TRP A 87 -9.36 -11.60 8.45
C TRP A 87 -8.28 -10.59 8.84
N GLY A 88 -7.20 -11.03 9.50
CA GLY A 88 -6.14 -10.16 10.01
C GLY A 88 -5.53 -9.25 8.93
N ALA A 89 -5.28 -9.77 7.73
CA ALA A 89 -4.75 -8.97 6.61
C ALA A 89 -5.67 -7.80 6.25
N ILE A 90 -6.97 -8.09 6.13
CA ILE A 90 -7.99 -7.11 5.71
C ILE A 90 -8.23 -6.08 6.81
N GLY A 91 -8.22 -6.50 8.08
CA GLY A 91 -8.29 -5.56 9.20
C GLY A 91 -7.08 -4.62 9.25
N VAL A 92 -5.87 -5.15 9.09
CA VAL A 92 -4.66 -4.32 9.01
C VAL A 92 -4.74 -3.35 7.84
N GLU A 93 -5.19 -3.80 6.66
CA GLU A 93 -5.37 -2.94 5.49
C GLU A 93 -6.43 -1.84 5.69
N ALA A 94 -7.56 -2.17 6.31
CA ALA A 94 -8.61 -1.21 6.60
C ALA A 94 -8.12 -0.08 7.53
N TYR A 95 -7.28 -0.41 8.52
CA TYR A 95 -6.69 0.60 9.40
C TYR A 95 -5.44 1.27 8.82
N ALA A 96 -4.68 0.64 7.92
CA ALA A 96 -3.40 1.20 7.44
C ALA A 96 -3.56 2.57 6.78
N SER A 97 -4.60 2.76 5.96
CA SER A 97 -4.89 4.04 5.30
C SER A 97 -5.60 5.05 6.23
N TYR A 98 -6.23 4.57 7.30
CA TYR A 98 -6.99 5.40 8.25
C TYR A 98 -6.13 5.89 9.42
N GLN A 99 -5.52 4.96 10.14
CA GLN A 99 -4.65 5.20 11.29
C GLN A 99 -3.57 4.09 11.37
N PRO A 100 -2.41 4.28 10.73
CA PRO A 100 -1.34 3.28 10.62
C PRO A 100 -0.86 2.73 11.98
N GLU A 101 -0.89 3.54 13.03
CA GLU A 101 -0.51 3.13 14.38
C GLU A 101 -1.46 2.08 14.96
N LEU A 102 -2.77 2.17 14.66
CA LEU A 102 -3.72 1.14 15.05
C LEU A 102 -3.52 -0.14 14.25
N ALA A 103 -3.23 -0.04 12.95
CA ALA A 103 -2.90 -1.19 12.13
C ALA A 103 -1.70 -1.95 12.72
N LEU A 104 -0.64 -1.23 13.09
CA LEU A 104 0.54 -1.80 13.72
C LEU A 104 0.23 -2.40 15.11
N LYS A 105 -0.53 -1.71 15.95
CA LYS A 105 -0.97 -2.22 17.27
C LYS A 105 -1.54 -3.64 17.15
N TYR A 106 -2.40 -3.89 16.16
CA TYR A 106 -3.02 -5.21 15.99
C TYR A 106 -2.05 -6.27 15.46
N VAL A 107 -1.08 -5.90 14.62
CA VAL A 107 0.01 -6.80 14.24
C VAL A 107 0.84 -7.18 15.48
N GLU A 108 1.20 -6.22 16.32
CA GLU A 108 1.99 -6.44 17.53
C GLU A 108 1.25 -7.29 18.57
N ASN A 109 -0.05 -7.07 18.75
CA ASN A 109 -0.89 -7.91 19.61
C ASN A 109 -0.89 -9.37 19.15
N ILE A 110 -0.95 -9.61 17.84
CA ILE A 110 -0.93 -10.96 17.28
C ILE A 110 0.45 -11.59 17.42
N LEU A 111 1.53 -10.83 17.25
CA LEU A 111 2.90 -11.32 17.50
C LEU A 111 3.10 -11.69 18.98
N ALA A 112 2.63 -10.86 19.91
CA ALA A 112 2.66 -11.18 21.34
C ALA A 112 1.83 -12.44 21.67
N ARG A 113 0.72 -12.64 20.96
CA ARG A 113 -0.07 -13.86 21.07
C ARG A 113 0.67 -15.09 20.52
N TYR A 114 1.34 -14.94 19.38
CA TYR A 114 2.21 -15.97 18.81
C TYR A 114 3.33 -16.38 19.77
N GLU A 115 3.98 -15.43 20.44
CA GLU A 115 5.01 -15.73 21.45
C GLU A 115 4.44 -16.50 22.64
N LYS A 116 3.18 -16.24 23.01
CA LYS A 116 2.51 -16.90 24.14
C LYS A 116 2.07 -18.32 23.82
N ASP A 117 1.46 -18.54 22.67
CA ASP A 117 0.75 -19.79 22.37
C ASP A 117 0.90 -20.31 20.94
N GLY A 118 1.84 -19.75 20.17
CA GLY A 118 2.20 -20.20 18.83
C GLY A 118 1.12 -19.95 17.76
N LEU A 119 0.02 -19.27 18.10
CA LEU A 119 -1.18 -19.20 17.26
C LEU A 119 -1.75 -20.57 16.90
N ALA A 120 -1.60 -21.56 17.79
CA ALA A 120 -1.88 -22.97 17.54
C ALA A 120 -3.34 -23.38 17.80
N PHE A 121 -4.30 -22.48 17.57
CA PHE A 121 -5.72 -22.72 17.82
C PHE A 121 -6.60 -22.27 16.67
N GLN A 122 -7.81 -22.83 16.61
CA GLN A 122 -8.77 -22.50 15.56
C GLN A 122 -9.25 -21.05 15.68
N ARG A 123 -9.46 -20.61 16.92
CA ARG A 123 -9.96 -19.28 17.28
C ARG A 123 -9.57 -18.96 18.72
N TYR A 124 -9.98 -17.79 19.19
CA TYR A 124 -9.84 -17.38 20.57
C TYR A 124 -11.18 -16.94 21.17
N GLY A 125 -11.44 -17.38 22.41
CA GLY A 125 -12.65 -16.99 23.13
C GLY A 125 -12.65 -15.48 23.39
N ARG A 126 -13.77 -14.79 23.18
CA ARG A 126 -13.81 -13.32 23.37
C ARG A 126 -13.58 -12.88 24.82
N VAL A 127 -14.16 -13.60 25.78
CA VAL A 127 -14.10 -13.22 27.20
C VAL A 127 -12.73 -13.48 27.81
N LYS A 128 -12.20 -14.69 27.62
CA LYS A 128 -10.93 -15.13 28.23
C LYS A 128 -9.72 -14.89 27.33
N GLN A 129 -9.93 -14.69 26.03
CA GLN A 129 -8.87 -14.57 25.02
C GLN A 129 -7.87 -15.74 25.10
N ASP A 130 -8.40 -16.93 25.39
CA ASP A 130 -7.75 -18.24 25.39
C ASP A 130 -7.96 -18.92 24.03
N GLY A 131 -7.02 -19.78 23.66
CA GLY A 131 -7.11 -20.56 22.44
C GLY A 131 -8.19 -21.64 22.55
N LEU A 132 -9.02 -21.78 21.51
CA LEU A 132 -10.13 -22.73 21.45
C LEU A 132 -10.14 -23.49 20.12
N GLY A 133 -10.59 -24.74 20.18
CA GLY A 133 -10.66 -25.65 19.03
C GLY A 133 -9.35 -26.41 18.80
N ASP A 134 -9.44 -27.51 18.04
CA ASP A 134 -8.37 -28.49 17.91
C ASP A 134 -7.55 -28.34 16.61
N ASP A 135 -7.99 -27.48 15.69
CA ASP A 135 -7.34 -27.23 14.39
C ASP A 135 -6.49 -25.96 14.41
N ILE A 136 -5.31 -26.01 13.79
CA ILE A 136 -4.50 -24.82 13.51
C ILE A 136 -4.90 -24.27 12.14
N LEU A 137 -5.41 -23.04 12.11
CA LEU A 137 -5.78 -22.37 10.86
C LEU A 137 -4.60 -21.56 10.31
N SER A 138 -4.22 -21.81 9.05
CA SER A 138 -3.20 -21.03 8.34
C SER A 138 -3.53 -19.53 8.29
N GLY A 139 -4.84 -19.21 8.32
CA GLY A 139 -5.36 -17.85 8.41
C GLY A 139 -4.84 -17.05 9.61
N ASN A 140 -4.35 -17.71 10.67
CA ASN A 140 -3.79 -17.03 11.83
C ASN A 140 -2.55 -16.18 11.51
N SER A 141 -1.86 -16.49 10.41
CA SER A 141 -0.70 -15.72 9.95
C SER A 141 -1.06 -14.45 9.16
N LEU A 142 -2.32 -14.24 8.80
CA LEU A 142 -2.70 -13.22 7.80
C LEU A 142 -2.44 -11.77 8.25
N ALA A 143 -2.37 -11.48 9.54
CA ALA A 143 -1.95 -10.15 10.00
C ALA A 143 -0.52 -9.80 9.57
N ILE A 144 0.36 -10.80 9.43
CA ILE A 144 1.72 -10.61 8.90
C ILE A 144 1.67 -10.27 7.40
N ILE A 145 0.74 -10.85 6.65
CA ILE A 145 0.50 -10.43 5.26
C ILE A 145 0.05 -8.96 5.24
N GLY A 146 -0.82 -8.54 6.17
CA GLY A 146 -1.21 -7.13 6.33
C GLY A 146 -0.03 -6.21 6.63
N LEU A 147 0.92 -6.63 7.46
CA LEU A 147 2.16 -5.87 7.72
C LEU A 147 2.94 -5.62 6.43
N TYR A 148 3.19 -6.65 5.63
CA TYR A 148 3.96 -6.51 4.40
C TYR A 148 3.21 -5.77 3.29
N LYS A 149 1.93 -6.13 3.07
CA LYS A 149 1.12 -5.59 1.98
C LYS A 149 0.71 -4.14 2.24
N SER A 150 0.26 -3.84 3.45
CA SER A 150 -0.51 -2.63 3.75
C SER A 150 0.25 -1.63 4.60
N ILE A 151 1.04 -2.06 5.59
CA ILE A 151 1.89 -1.15 6.37
C ILE A 151 3.18 -0.84 5.61
N TYR A 152 3.97 -1.86 5.27
CA TYR A 152 5.17 -1.70 4.44
C TYR A 152 4.84 -1.34 2.98
N GLY A 153 3.61 -1.62 2.54
CA GLY A 153 3.13 -1.17 1.23
C GLY A 153 3.65 -1.98 0.05
N ILE A 154 4.18 -3.19 0.25
CA ILE A 154 4.81 -3.98 -0.80
C ILE A 154 3.75 -4.70 -1.63
N ASN A 155 3.54 -4.25 -2.86
CA ASN A 155 2.49 -4.74 -3.75
C ASN A 155 3.10 -5.10 -5.12
N PRO A 156 3.56 -6.35 -5.32
CA PRO A 156 3.98 -6.81 -6.63
C PRO A 156 2.81 -6.77 -7.62
N MET A 157 2.97 -6.06 -8.74
CA MET A 157 1.99 -5.99 -9.83
C MET A 157 2.50 -6.74 -11.07
N TYR A 158 1.65 -6.88 -12.09
CA TYR A 158 1.98 -7.61 -13.32
C TYR A 158 3.08 -6.91 -14.16
N ASN A 159 3.30 -5.61 -14.01
CA ASN A 159 4.29 -4.83 -14.75
C ASN A 159 5.37 -4.16 -13.88
N ARG A 160 5.18 -4.07 -12.56
CA ARG A 160 6.05 -3.29 -11.66
C ARG A 160 6.03 -3.82 -10.23
N MET A 161 7.04 -3.46 -9.44
CA MET A 161 6.93 -3.48 -7.98
C MET A 161 6.24 -2.19 -7.55
N TYR A 162 5.02 -2.28 -7.00
CA TYR A 162 4.31 -1.11 -6.50
C TYR A 162 4.52 -0.95 -5.00
N LEU A 163 4.81 0.29 -4.58
CA LEU A 163 5.05 0.66 -3.20
C LEU A 163 4.00 1.67 -2.76
N ASN A 164 3.17 1.32 -1.77
CA ASN A 164 2.16 2.18 -1.16
C ASN A 164 2.24 2.12 0.38
N PRO A 165 3.25 2.75 1.00
CA PRO A 165 3.54 2.55 2.42
C PRO A 165 2.65 3.40 3.34
N HIS A 166 2.27 2.82 4.47
CA HIS A 166 1.58 3.48 5.57
C HIS A 166 2.43 3.31 6.83
N ILE A 167 3.59 3.96 6.87
CA ILE A 167 4.63 3.73 7.87
C ILE A 167 4.34 4.55 9.14
N PRO A 168 3.98 3.91 10.27
CA PRO A 168 3.92 4.59 11.56
C PRO A 168 5.34 4.92 12.05
N GLU A 169 5.44 5.88 12.97
CA GLU A 169 6.72 6.39 13.50
C GLU A 169 7.65 5.27 14.00
N LYS A 170 7.10 4.26 14.67
CA LYS A 170 7.85 3.11 15.22
C LYS A 170 8.60 2.30 14.16
N LEU A 171 8.17 2.36 12.90
CA LEU A 171 8.76 1.63 11.78
C LEU A 171 9.51 2.53 10.79
N ALA A 172 9.63 3.83 11.07
CA ALA A 172 10.40 4.75 10.23
C ALA A 172 11.89 4.34 10.21
N GLY A 173 12.49 4.34 9.02
CA GLY A 173 13.86 3.88 8.79
C GLY A 173 13.99 2.38 8.51
N THR A 174 12.89 1.65 8.36
CA THR A 174 12.91 0.22 8.02
C THR A 174 13.55 0.00 6.64
N THR A 175 14.39 -1.02 6.52
CA THR A 175 14.95 -1.47 5.24
C THR A 175 14.64 -2.95 5.03
N LEU A 176 14.14 -3.29 3.84
CA LEU A 176 13.78 -4.65 3.46
C LEU A 176 14.58 -5.12 2.25
N ASN A 177 15.09 -6.34 2.33
CA ASN A 177 15.68 -7.04 1.19
C ASN A 177 14.61 -7.93 0.56
N TYR A 178 14.23 -7.65 -0.68
CA TYR A 178 13.11 -8.30 -1.35
C TYR A 178 13.54 -8.92 -2.68
N LYS A 179 13.15 -10.18 -2.95
CA LYS A 179 13.38 -10.81 -4.25
C LYS A 179 12.17 -10.58 -5.15
N PHE A 180 12.36 -9.88 -6.26
CA PHE A 180 11.30 -9.61 -7.23
C PHE A 180 11.76 -10.03 -8.62
N ARG A 181 11.09 -11.02 -9.22
CA ARG A 181 11.35 -11.48 -10.60
C ARG A 181 12.81 -11.84 -10.90
N GLY A 182 13.51 -12.42 -9.91
CA GLY A 182 14.92 -12.79 -10.02
C GLY A 182 15.89 -11.70 -9.57
N ASP A 183 15.45 -10.45 -9.49
CA ASP A 183 16.23 -9.34 -8.97
C ASP A 183 16.17 -9.24 -7.45
N LYS A 184 17.28 -8.74 -6.86
CA LYS A 184 17.34 -8.37 -5.45
C LYS A 184 17.10 -6.87 -5.33
N LEU A 185 16.00 -6.52 -4.68
CA LEU A 185 15.64 -5.16 -4.36
C LEU A 185 15.99 -4.85 -2.90
N VAL A 186 16.42 -3.61 -2.66
CA VAL A 186 16.48 -2.98 -1.34
C VAL A 186 15.39 -1.92 -1.30
N ILE A 187 14.45 -2.08 -0.38
CA ILE A 187 13.31 -1.18 -0.18
C ILE A 187 13.56 -0.40 1.11
N GLY A 188 13.67 0.91 1.00
CA GLY A 188 13.78 1.83 2.13
C GLY A 188 12.42 2.44 2.47
N LEU A 189 12.02 2.35 3.73
CA LEU A 189 10.74 2.77 4.26
C LEU A 189 10.96 3.81 5.37
N ASP A 190 10.85 5.08 5.01
CA ASP A 190 10.95 6.18 5.96
C ASP A 190 9.75 7.12 5.82
N LYS A 191 9.47 7.92 6.85
CA LYS A 191 8.29 8.78 6.88
C LYS A 191 8.35 9.84 5.79
N GLY A 192 7.45 9.74 4.81
CA GLY A 192 7.43 10.64 3.66
C GLY A 192 8.66 10.53 2.75
N ARG A 193 9.41 9.42 2.83
CA ARG A 193 10.53 9.15 1.92
C ARG A 193 10.71 7.65 1.73
N TYR A 194 10.31 7.16 0.56
CA TYR A 194 10.34 5.75 0.22
C TYR A 194 11.29 5.51 -0.94
N SER A 195 11.97 4.37 -0.95
CA SER A 195 12.86 4.04 -2.06
C SER A 195 12.84 2.56 -2.43
N ILE A 196 13.05 2.29 -3.72
CA ILE A 196 13.36 0.96 -4.24
C ILE A 196 14.66 1.08 -5.01
N SER A 197 15.58 0.15 -4.77
CA SER A 197 16.83 0.06 -5.52
C SER A 197 17.19 -1.38 -5.86
N ASN A 198 17.86 -1.57 -6.99
CA ASN A 198 18.60 -2.78 -7.32
C ASN A 198 20.10 -2.44 -7.47
N ALA A 199 20.88 -3.32 -8.11
CA ALA A 199 22.31 -3.09 -8.29
C ALA A 199 22.66 -1.89 -9.19
N GLN A 200 21.73 -1.46 -10.06
CA GLN A 200 21.96 -0.42 -11.07
C GLN A 200 21.19 0.87 -10.76
N PHE A 201 19.95 0.74 -10.31
CA PHE A 201 19.00 1.83 -10.20
C PHE A 201 18.53 2.03 -8.77
N LYS A 202 18.29 3.29 -8.42
CA LYS A 202 17.53 3.68 -7.22
C LYS A 202 16.49 4.71 -7.58
N LEU A 203 15.27 4.50 -7.12
CA LEU A 203 14.15 5.41 -7.26
C LEU A 203 13.66 5.78 -5.86
N THR A 204 13.47 7.07 -5.61
CA THR A 204 13.01 7.63 -4.33
C THR A 204 11.84 8.56 -4.56
N SER A 205 10.81 8.50 -3.71
CA SER A 205 9.62 9.37 -3.78
C SER A 205 9.06 9.59 -2.37
N GLN A 206 8.37 10.71 -2.18
CA GLN A 206 7.60 10.96 -0.95
C GLN A 206 6.19 10.34 -0.98
N LYS A 207 5.75 9.95 -2.17
CA LYS A 207 4.44 9.33 -2.44
C LYS A 207 4.61 7.88 -2.87
N ASP A 208 3.50 7.16 -2.93
CA ASP A 208 3.37 5.86 -3.58
C ASP A 208 3.87 5.88 -5.03
N PHE A 209 4.49 4.78 -5.46
CA PHE A 209 5.04 4.67 -6.82
C PHE A 209 5.28 3.22 -7.24
N GLY A 210 5.32 3.00 -8.56
CA GLY A 210 5.83 1.77 -9.14
C GLY A 210 7.28 1.88 -9.58
N PHE A 211 8.02 0.80 -9.39
CA PHE A 211 9.39 0.61 -9.85
C PHE A 211 9.43 -0.60 -10.79
N ASN A 212 9.96 -0.41 -11.99
CA ASN A 212 10.40 -1.50 -12.84
C ASN A 212 11.79 -1.16 -13.39
N ALA A 213 12.63 -2.18 -13.50
CA ALA A 213 13.97 -2.01 -14.03
C ALA A 213 14.31 -3.19 -14.93
N SER A 214 14.97 -2.89 -16.03
CA SER A 214 15.53 -3.84 -16.97
C SER A 214 17.00 -3.46 -17.22
N LYS A 215 17.67 -4.12 -18.17
CA LYS A 215 19.05 -3.78 -18.51
C LYS A 215 19.11 -2.35 -19.05
N ASN A 216 19.78 -1.46 -18.32
CA ASN A 216 19.93 -0.05 -18.67
C ASN A 216 18.63 0.76 -18.74
N GLU A 217 17.51 0.22 -18.25
CA GLU A 217 16.24 0.93 -18.23
C GLU A 217 15.65 0.97 -16.82
N LEU A 218 15.13 2.15 -16.47
CA LEU A 218 14.39 2.40 -15.24
C LEU A 218 13.05 3.02 -15.59
N GLU A 219 11.98 2.46 -15.04
CA GLU A 219 10.62 2.97 -15.17
C GLU A 219 10.08 3.37 -13.80
N TYR A 220 9.56 4.58 -13.73
CA TYR A 220 8.76 5.10 -12.62
C TYR A 220 7.30 5.19 -13.05
N PHE A 221 6.42 4.70 -12.20
CA PHE A 221 4.97 4.79 -12.35
C PHE A 221 4.45 5.68 -11.23
N ASN A 222 3.75 6.76 -11.58
CA ASN A 222 3.16 7.64 -10.59
C ASN A 222 1.89 7.01 -10.00
N SER A 223 1.91 6.69 -8.71
CA SER A 223 0.77 6.07 -8.00
C SER A 223 0.22 4.83 -8.75
N GLY A 224 -1.10 4.71 -8.85
CA GLY A 224 -1.81 3.57 -9.45
C GLY A 224 -1.72 3.45 -10.98
N ASN A 225 -1.00 4.33 -11.68
CA ASN A 225 -0.97 4.33 -13.14
C ASN A 225 -0.38 3.03 -13.73
N ASP A 226 -1.03 2.51 -14.78
CA ASP A 226 -0.66 1.24 -15.41
C ASP A 226 0.42 1.36 -16.49
N GLU A 227 0.66 2.57 -16.99
CA GLU A 227 1.82 2.88 -17.83
C GLU A 227 2.91 3.57 -16.99
N TYR A 228 4.16 3.48 -17.43
CA TYR A 228 5.21 4.30 -16.83
C TYR A 228 4.84 5.77 -17.02
N SER A 229 5.20 6.63 -16.08
CA SER A 229 5.09 8.09 -16.20
C SER A 229 6.43 8.71 -16.59
N LEU A 230 7.53 8.06 -16.19
CA LEU A 230 8.90 8.45 -16.52
C LEU A 230 9.73 7.20 -16.82
N LYS A 231 10.50 7.24 -17.90
CA LYS A 231 11.46 6.20 -18.26
C LYS A 231 12.84 6.79 -18.50
N ALA A 232 13.86 6.16 -17.92
CA ALA A 232 15.25 6.45 -18.21
C ALA A 232 15.84 5.29 -19.03
N HIS A 233 16.55 5.62 -20.11
CA HIS A 233 17.40 4.68 -20.83
C HIS A 233 18.86 5.15 -20.77
N LEU A 234 19.74 4.33 -20.19
CA LEU A 234 21.17 4.60 -20.13
C LEU A 234 21.86 4.06 -21.39
N ILE A 235 22.46 4.94 -22.18
CA ILE A 235 23.17 4.51 -23.40
C ILE A 235 24.35 3.59 -23.07
N LYS A 236 24.98 3.77 -21.90
CA LYS A 236 26.07 2.94 -21.40
C LYS A 236 25.74 2.37 -20.03
N THR A 237 26.34 1.24 -19.69
CA THR A 237 26.20 0.63 -18.36
C THR A 237 26.72 1.59 -17.30
N GLY A 238 25.91 1.82 -16.28
CA GLY A 238 26.24 2.67 -15.14
C GLY A 238 25.07 2.72 -14.16
N ASN A 239 25.28 3.39 -13.04
CA ASN A 239 24.26 3.55 -12.01
C ASN A 239 23.48 4.85 -12.20
N LEU A 240 22.20 4.83 -11.84
CA LEU A 240 21.33 6.01 -11.84
C LEU A 240 20.44 6.01 -10.59
N ASN A 241 20.55 7.09 -9.83
CA ASN A 241 19.68 7.41 -8.71
C ASN A 241 18.72 8.52 -9.13
N VAL A 242 17.43 8.33 -8.89
CA VAL A 242 16.36 9.27 -9.22
C VAL A 242 15.56 9.56 -7.97
N GLU A 243 15.35 10.83 -7.67
CA GLU A 243 14.47 11.29 -6.61
C GLU A 243 13.36 12.14 -7.22
N ILE A 244 12.13 11.64 -7.17
CA ILE A 244 10.95 12.37 -7.62
C ILE A 244 10.65 13.47 -6.61
N VAL A 245 10.63 14.72 -7.09
CA VAL A 245 10.40 15.91 -6.26
C VAL A 245 8.95 16.37 -6.41
N ARG A 246 8.43 16.41 -7.63
CA ARG A 246 7.05 16.80 -7.94
C ARG A 246 6.55 16.05 -9.16
N TRP A 247 5.31 15.58 -9.09
CA TRP A 247 4.63 14.94 -10.21
C TRP A 247 3.16 15.32 -10.20
N ASN A 248 2.74 16.20 -11.11
CA ASN A 248 1.34 16.61 -11.32
C ASN A 248 1.11 17.07 -12.77
N GLU A 249 -0.14 17.32 -13.15
CA GLU A 249 -0.54 17.62 -14.54
C GLU A 249 0.16 18.81 -15.21
N LYS A 250 0.73 19.75 -14.42
CA LYS A 250 1.36 20.98 -14.93
C LYS A 250 2.87 21.00 -14.73
N GLU A 251 3.38 20.18 -13.82
CA GLU A 251 4.75 20.27 -13.36
C GLU A 251 5.30 18.91 -12.95
N PHE A 252 6.45 18.58 -13.52
CA PHE A 252 7.18 17.33 -13.29
C PHE A 252 8.62 17.68 -12.93
N SER A 253 9.12 17.15 -11.83
CA SER A 253 10.52 17.38 -11.45
C SER A 253 11.11 16.24 -10.67
N TRP A 254 12.38 16.01 -10.94
CA TRP A 254 13.19 15.03 -10.25
C TRP A 254 14.64 15.48 -10.19
N ASN A 255 15.34 14.96 -9.19
CA ASN A 255 16.78 15.05 -9.12
C ASN A 255 17.37 13.72 -9.58
N GLN A 256 18.49 13.78 -10.29
CA GLN A 256 19.24 12.60 -10.68
C GLN A 256 20.71 12.69 -10.28
N ILE A 257 21.30 11.55 -9.97
CA ILE A 257 22.74 11.34 -9.85
C ILE A 257 23.08 10.12 -10.67
N ALA A 258 24.05 10.23 -11.58
CA ALA A 258 24.45 9.13 -12.43
C ALA A 258 25.97 8.92 -12.40
N SER A 259 26.39 7.68 -12.51
CA SER A 259 27.83 7.38 -12.65
C SER A 259 28.38 7.99 -13.95
N PRO A 260 29.65 8.45 -14.01
CA PRO A 260 30.25 8.99 -15.24
C PRO A 260 30.20 8.00 -16.41
N GLY A 261 30.23 6.70 -16.10
CA GLY A 261 30.17 5.62 -17.08
C GLY A 261 28.83 5.52 -17.84
N ALA A 262 27.75 6.09 -17.31
CA ALA A 262 26.41 6.00 -17.91
C ALA A 262 26.26 6.79 -19.22
N GLY A 263 27.15 7.76 -19.49
CA GLY A 263 27.13 8.53 -20.74
C GLY A 263 25.92 9.46 -20.83
N LYS A 264 25.12 9.33 -21.90
CA LYS A 264 23.89 10.09 -22.06
C LYS A 264 22.71 9.27 -21.51
N ILE A 265 21.75 9.96 -20.92
CA ILE A 265 20.51 9.39 -20.42
C ILE A 265 19.39 9.94 -21.29
N THR A 266 18.65 9.05 -21.95
CA THR A 266 17.43 9.41 -22.67
C THR A 266 16.27 9.28 -21.71
N TRP A 267 15.54 10.37 -21.53
CA TRP A 267 14.33 10.44 -20.72
C TRP A 267 13.10 10.43 -21.63
N SER A 268 12.20 9.49 -21.40
CA SER A 268 10.88 9.45 -22.02
C SER A 268 9.82 9.75 -20.97
N LEU A 269 8.97 10.73 -21.27
CA LEU A 269 7.80 11.06 -20.46
C LEU A 269 6.52 10.67 -21.18
N SER A 270 5.50 10.42 -20.38
CA SER A 270 4.16 10.00 -20.77
C SER A 270 3.15 10.66 -19.85
N GLU A 271 1.86 10.50 -20.16
CA GLU A 271 0.76 11.06 -19.36
C GLU A 271 0.77 12.60 -19.34
N LEU A 272 1.43 13.20 -20.33
CA LEU A 272 1.37 14.63 -20.56
C LEU A 272 0.05 14.97 -21.26
N LYS A 273 -0.36 16.24 -21.18
CA LYS A 273 -1.43 16.72 -22.05
C LYS A 273 -0.97 16.58 -23.49
N ALA A 274 -1.77 15.93 -24.32
CA ALA A 274 -1.46 15.72 -25.73
C ALA A 274 -1.29 17.06 -26.47
N GLU A 275 -0.36 17.10 -27.44
CA GLU A 275 -0.14 18.25 -28.32
C GLU A 275 0.10 19.60 -27.60
N ASN A 276 0.65 19.57 -26.38
CA ASN A 276 0.92 20.75 -25.56
C ASN A 276 2.42 21.05 -25.47
N LYS A 277 2.79 22.31 -25.20
CA LYS A 277 4.19 22.73 -25.08
C LYS A 277 4.67 22.68 -23.64
N TYR A 278 5.89 22.21 -23.46
CA TYR A 278 6.56 22.10 -22.18
C TYR A 278 7.94 22.74 -22.24
N ALA A 279 8.27 23.56 -21.23
CA ALA A 279 9.64 24.01 -21.01
C ALA A 279 10.37 23.00 -20.13
N ILE A 280 11.55 22.58 -20.59
CA ILE A 280 12.46 21.69 -19.87
C ILE A 280 13.61 22.54 -19.36
N SER A 281 13.82 22.54 -18.05
CA SER A 281 14.91 23.22 -17.38
C SER A 281 15.84 22.21 -16.71
N ILE A 282 17.14 22.42 -16.85
CA ILE A 282 18.19 21.64 -16.19
C ILE A 282 18.96 22.58 -15.27
N ASN A 283 19.01 22.26 -13.97
CA ASN A 283 19.61 23.10 -12.93
C ASN A 283 19.10 24.56 -12.97
N GLY A 284 17.79 24.72 -13.20
CA GLY A 284 17.11 26.02 -13.24
C GLY A 284 17.29 26.82 -14.54
N GLN A 285 18.07 26.33 -15.50
CA GLN A 285 18.24 26.96 -16.81
C GLN A 285 17.40 26.26 -17.86
N ILE A 286 16.67 27.03 -18.67
CA ILE A 286 15.89 26.46 -19.79
C ILE A 286 16.85 25.77 -20.74
N TYR A 287 16.65 24.46 -20.89
CA TYR A 287 17.43 23.60 -21.76
C TYR A 287 16.77 23.49 -23.15
N LYS A 288 15.46 23.28 -23.18
CA LYS A 288 14.69 23.15 -24.43
C LYS A 288 13.20 23.37 -24.19
N THR A 289 12.46 23.68 -25.25
CA THR A 289 10.99 23.57 -25.28
C THR A 289 10.60 22.44 -26.22
N LEU A 290 9.75 21.53 -25.76
CA LEU A 290 9.22 20.43 -26.55
C LEU A 290 7.70 20.48 -26.61
N LYS A 291 7.12 19.92 -27.67
CA LYS A 291 5.69 19.64 -27.76
C LYS A 291 5.49 18.15 -27.52
N SER A 292 4.54 17.77 -26.68
CA SER A 292 4.10 16.37 -26.58
C SER A 292 3.43 15.94 -27.88
N ASP A 293 3.50 14.65 -28.19
CA ASP A 293 2.76 14.04 -29.29
C ASP A 293 1.26 13.87 -28.97
N LYS A 294 0.54 13.18 -29.86
CA LYS A 294 -0.90 12.92 -29.74
C LYS A 294 -1.23 11.99 -28.58
N GLU A 295 -0.26 11.16 -28.19
CA GLU A 295 -0.33 10.23 -27.08
C GLU A 295 0.13 10.86 -25.75
N GLY A 296 0.52 12.14 -25.74
CA GLY A 296 0.98 12.82 -24.54
C GLY A 296 2.38 12.41 -24.10
N ARG A 297 3.29 12.17 -25.05
CA ARG A 297 4.65 11.71 -24.80
C ARG A 297 5.69 12.63 -25.45
N PHE A 298 6.89 12.66 -24.91
CA PHE A 298 8.08 13.15 -25.61
C PHE A 298 9.35 12.56 -25.01
N GLU A 299 10.46 12.74 -25.72
CA GLU A 299 11.79 12.32 -25.27
C GLU A 299 12.81 13.45 -25.34
N PHE A 300 13.79 13.42 -24.44
CA PHE A 300 14.94 14.31 -24.46
C PHE A 300 16.12 13.66 -23.77
N ASP A 301 17.31 14.20 -24.01
CA ASP A 301 18.54 13.64 -23.47
C ASP A 301 19.22 14.56 -22.47
N VAL A 302 19.86 13.95 -21.47
CA VAL A 302 20.67 14.63 -20.46
C VAL A 302 21.99 13.88 -20.29
N ASN A 303 23.10 14.61 -20.19
CA ASN A 303 24.39 13.99 -19.89
C ASN A 303 24.44 13.52 -18.43
N ALA A 304 24.91 12.30 -18.20
CA ALA A 304 25.15 11.78 -16.86
C ALA A 304 26.19 12.63 -16.12
N LYS A 305 25.92 12.91 -14.85
CA LYS A 305 26.81 13.66 -13.94
C LYS A 305 26.80 13.01 -12.57
N THR A 306 27.96 13.01 -11.92
CA THR A 306 28.13 12.56 -10.53
C THR A 306 27.52 13.53 -9.53
N ASP A 307 27.47 14.81 -9.89
CA ASP A 307 26.78 15.82 -9.10
C ASP A 307 25.28 15.75 -9.38
N SER A 308 24.49 16.14 -8.38
CA SER A 308 23.04 16.19 -8.52
C SER A 308 22.65 17.11 -9.68
N THR A 309 21.81 16.59 -10.58
CA THR A 309 21.21 17.34 -11.68
C THR A 309 19.72 17.43 -11.42
N ALA A 310 19.21 18.65 -11.26
CA ALA A 310 17.80 18.92 -11.11
C ALA A 310 17.16 19.08 -12.50
N ILE A 311 16.13 18.29 -12.78
CA ILE A 311 15.35 18.37 -14.01
C ILE A 311 13.94 18.82 -13.65
N HIS A 312 13.46 19.82 -14.36
CA HIS A 312 12.15 20.43 -14.16
C HIS A 312 11.46 20.62 -15.50
N ILE A 313 10.20 20.22 -15.57
CA ILE A 313 9.37 20.27 -16.77
C ILE A 313 8.07 20.96 -16.40
N GLN A 314 7.76 22.04 -17.11
CA GLN A 314 6.59 22.86 -16.85
C GLN A 314 5.74 23.00 -18.10
N LEU A 315 4.43 22.73 -17.97
CA LEU A 315 3.44 23.04 -18.99
C LEU A 315 3.43 24.55 -19.24
N LEU A 316 3.63 24.95 -20.49
CA LEU A 316 3.47 26.34 -20.90
C LEU A 316 1.99 26.57 -21.15
N ASN A 317 1.41 27.56 -20.46
CA ASN A 317 0.02 27.94 -20.66
C ASN A 317 -0.24 28.28 -22.14
N GLU A 318 -1.40 27.83 -22.63
CA GLU A 318 -1.97 28.22 -23.94
C GLU A 318 -2.08 29.74 -24.09
#